data_AF-A0A965AGA9-F1
#
_entry.id   AF-A0A965AGA9-F1
#
_cell.length_a   1.000
_cell.length_b   1.000
_cell.length_c   1.000
_cell.angle_alpha   90.00
_cell.angle_beta   90.00
_cell.angle_gamma   90.00
#
_symmetry.space_group_name_H-M   'P 1'
#
loop_
_entity.id
_entity.type
_entity.pdbx_description
1 polymer ?
#
loop_
_entity_poly.entity_id
_entity_poly.type
_entity_poly.pdbx_seq_one_letter_code
_entity_poly.pdbx_strand_id
1 'polypeptide(L)'
;FKTENKWRGRGDVVVKNVIKHEQLNTEELFWTPADEKIFTDKFVTIREQENVIYGEGMRANQDLSDFEIKKVTGVIEVKEDQ
;
A
#
# COMPACT_ATOMS: atom_id res chain seq x y z
N PHE A 1 -26.65 11.35 6.45
CA PHE A 1 -25.36 11.92 6.00
C PHE A 1 -24.28 11.76 7.07
N LYS A 2 -24.14 10.57 7.69
CA LYS A 2 -23.38 10.39 8.93
C LYS A 2 -22.55 9.10 8.88
N THR A 3 -21.90 8.84 7.75
CA THR A 3 -21.27 7.53 7.48
C THR A 3 -19.99 7.62 6.66
N GLU A 4 -19.17 8.64 6.87
CA GLU A 4 -17.82 8.62 6.31
C GLU A 4 -16.83 8.38 7.43
N ASN A 5 -16.82 7.14 7.96
CA ASN A 5 -15.76 6.64 8.83
C ASN A 5 -14.50 6.47 7.96
N LYS A 6 -13.89 7.59 7.59
CA LYS A 6 -12.75 7.67 6.69
C LYS A 6 -11.61 8.36 7.42
N TRP A 7 -10.49 7.68 7.50
CA TRP A 7 -9.27 8.16 8.13
C TRP A 7 -8.28 8.60 7.08
N ARG A 8 -7.41 9.53 7.44
CA ARG A 8 -6.34 10.03 6.60
C ARG A 8 -5.03 10.05 7.37
N GLY A 9 -4.04 9.29 6.90
CA GLY A 9 -2.64 9.39 7.32
C GLY A 9 -1.86 10.27 6.36
N ARG A 10 -0.90 11.06 6.87
CA ARG A 10 0.03 11.89 6.09
C ARG A 10 1.42 11.88 6.71
N GLY A 11 2.46 11.99 5.89
CA GLY A 11 3.86 12.01 6.33
C GLY A 11 4.57 10.72 5.95
N ASP A 12 5.00 9.93 6.93
CA ASP A 12 5.59 8.61 6.70
C ASP A 12 4.56 7.52 7.01
N VAL A 13 3.69 7.22 6.05
CA VAL A 13 2.67 6.19 6.23
C VAL A 13 3.24 4.83 5.83
N VAL A 14 3.24 3.91 6.79
CA VAL A 14 3.72 2.54 6.63
C VAL A 14 2.61 1.56 6.99
N VAL A 15 2.25 0.68 6.08
CA VAL A 15 1.32 -0.44 6.32
C VAL A 15 2.11 -1.74 6.19
N LYS A 16 1.94 -2.65 7.14
CA LYS A 16 2.68 -3.93 7.19
C LYS A 16 1.70 -5.10 7.25
N ASN A 17 1.85 -6.04 6.32
CA ASN A 17 1.29 -7.38 6.46
C ASN A 17 2.31 -8.25 7.20
N VAL A 18 2.07 -8.49 8.49
CA VAL A 18 2.98 -9.25 9.35
C VAL A 18 3.04 -10.74 9.02
N ILE A 19 2.00 -11.31 8.38
CA ILE A 19 1.94 -12.74 8.04
C ILE A 19 2.73 -13.01 6.76
N LYS A 20 2.56 -12.16 5.74
CA LYS A 20 3.25 -12.30 4.44
C LYS A 20 4.59 -11.56 4.37
N HIS A 21 4.94 -10.80 5.40
CA HIS A 21 6.12 -9.92 5.44
C HIS A 21 6.13 -8.86 4.32
N GLU A 22 4.95 -8.33 3.98
CA GLU A 22 4.81 -7.27 2.96
C GLU A 22 4.72 -5.90 3.63
N GLN A 23 5.15 -4.86 2.91
CA GLN A 23 5.10 -3.49 3.40
C GLN A 23 4.76 -2.49 2.29
N LEU A 24 3.77 -1.65 2.54
CA LEU A 24 3.46 -0.46 1.75
C LEU A 24 4.03 0.79 2.42
N ASN A 25 4.68 1.65 1.64
CA ASN A 25 5.09 3.00 2.02
C ASN A 25 4.42 4.03 1.10
N THR A 26 3.91 5.11 1.68
CA THR A 26 3.38 6.26 0.93
C THR A 26 3.37 7.53 1.79
N GLU A 27 3.29 8.70 1.15
CA GLU A 27 3.21 9.99 1.85
C GLU A 27 1.80 10.32 2.38
N GLU A 28 0.77 9.66 1.85
CA GLU A 28 -0.62 9.86 2.21
C GLU A 28 -1.42 8.58 1.99
N LEU A 29 -2.29 8.24 2.94
CA LEU A 29 -3.17 7.10 2.84
C LEU A 29 -4.56 7.47 3.36
N PHE A 30 -5.59 6.98 2.68
CA PHE A 30 -6.95 7.00 3.15
C PHE A 30 -7.38 5.60 3.54
N TRP A 31 -8.09 5.47 4.65
CA TRP A 31 -8.58 4.19 5.15
C TRP A 31 -10.07 4.28 5.46
N THR A 32 -10.84 3.32 4.97
CA THR A 32 -12.25 3.13 5.32
C THR A 32 -12.40 1.83 6.11
N PRO A 33 -12.42 1.88 7.46
CA PRO A 33 -12.52 0.68 8.29
C PRO A 33 -13.81 -0.12 8.06
N ALA A 34 -14.89 0.56 7.64
CA ALA A 34 -16.15 -0.10 7.33
C ALA A 34 -16.07 -1.01 6.11
N ASP A 35 -15.18 -0.70 5.15
CA ASP A 35 -14.98 -1.49 3.94
C ASP A 35 -13.70 -2.32 3.99
N GLU A 36 -12.92 -2.19 5.08
CA GLU A 36 -11.58 -2.76 5.25
C GLU A 36 -10.62 -2.41 4.08
N LYS A 37 -10.77 -1.19 3.53
CA LYS A 37 -10.01 -0.75 2.35
C LYS A 37 -9.11 0.43 2.63
N ILE A 38 -7.94 0.41 2.00
CA ILE A 38 -7.00 1.53 1.96
C ILE A 38 -6.80 1.98 0.52
N PHE A 39 -6.55 3.27 0.34
CA PHE A 39 -6.26 3.83 -0.97
C PHE A 39 -5.43 5.09 -0.89
N THR A 40 -4.73 5.39 -1.97
CA THR A 40 -3.97 6.63 -2.15
C THR A 40 -3.92 6.98 -3.64
N ASP A 41 -3.74 8.26 -3.93
CA ASP A 41 -3.40 8.75 -5.27
C ASP A 41 -1.92 9.14 -5.37
N LYS A 42 -1.15 8.91 -4.30
CA LYS A 42 0.26 9.27 -4.21
C LYS A 42 1.17 8.13 -4.65
N PHE A 43 2.45 8.45 -4.72
CA PHE A 43 3.48 7.44 -4.95
C PHE A 43 3.42 6.37 -3.87
N VAL A 44 3.59 5.12 -4.30
CA VAL A 44 3.63 3.95 -3.44
C VAL A 44 4.89 3.15 -3.71
N THR A 45 5.46 2.60 -2.65
CA THR A 45 6.46 1.54 -2.73
C THR A 45 5.93 0.35 -1.97
N ILE A 46 5.78 -0.79 -2.65
CA ILE A 46 5.33 -2.04 -2.06
C ILE A 46 6.51 -3.00 -2.08
N ARG A 47 6.88 -3.51 -0.90
CA ARG A 47 7.87 -4.58 -0.75
C ARG A 47 7.13 -5.88 -0.50
N GLU A 48 7.35 -6.86 -1.36
CA GLU A 48 6.78 -8.21 -1.26
C GLU A 48 7.91 -9.22 -1.39
N GLN A 49 8.26 -9.91 -0.31
CA GLN A 49 9.33 -10.92 -0.34
C GLN A 49 10.63 -10.34 -0.97
N GLU A 50 11.00 -10.81 -2.15
CA GLU A 50 12.17 -10.37 -2.93
C GLU A 50 11.85 -9.25 -3.92
N ASN A 51 10.61 -8.79 -4.03
CA ASN A 51 10.20 -7.78 -5.00
C ASN A 51 9.98 -6.42 -4.36
N VAL A 52 10.34 -5.37 -5.09
CA VAL A 52 9.95 -4.00 -4.80
C VAL A 52 9.21 -3.42 -5.99
N ILE A 53 7.95 -3.10 -5.78
CA ILE A 53 7.05 -2.51 -6.77
C ILE A 53 6.91 -1.01 -6.50
N TYR A 54 7.03 -0.22 -7.55
CA TYR A 54 6.85 1.23 -7.52
C TYR A 54 5.68 1.62 -8.40
N GLY A 55 4.92 2.62 -7.96
CA GLY A 55 3.88 3.20 -8.80
C GLY A 55 3.21 4.42 -8.19
N GLU A 56 2.20 4.91 -8.89
CA GLU A 56 1.39 6.05 -8.49
C GLU A 56 -0.08 5.65 -8.40
N GLY A 57 -0.67 5.92 -7.24
CA GLY A 57 -2.05 5.58 -6.92
C GLY A 57 -2.26 4.08 -6.68
N MET A 58 -2.99 3.75 -5.62
CA MET A 58 -3.23 2.37 -5.19
C MET A 58 -4.59 2.22 -4.53
N ARG A 59 -5.20 1.04 -4.68
CA ARG A 59 -6.30 0.54 -3.85
C ARG A 59 -5.94 -0.84 -3.32
N ALA A 60 -6.21 -1.11 -2.06
CA ALA A 60 -5.92 -2.40 -1.45
C ALA A 60 -6.89 -2.73 -0.33
N ASN A 61 -6.96 -4.01 0.02
CA ASN A 61 -7.46 -4.42 1.33
C ASN A 61 -6.50 -3.93 2.42
N GLN A 62 -7.01 -3.63 3.62
CA GLN A 62 -6.22 -3.07 4.72
C GLN A 62 -5.09 -4.00 5.21
N ASP A 63 -5.23 -5.29 4.93
CA ASP A 63 -4.24 -6.33 5.22
C ASP A 63 -3.26 -6.60 4.07
N LEU A 64 -3.36 -5.84 2.97
CA LEU A 64 -2.59 -6.04 1.73
C LEU A 64 -2.80 -7.42 1.08
N SER A 65 -3.89 -8.14 1.40
CA SER A 65 -4.19 -9.43 0.78
C SER A 65 -4.38 -9.35 -0.74
N ASP A 66 -4.91 -8.23 -1.20
CA ASP A 66 -5.13 -7.86 -2.60
C ASP A 66 -4.90 -6.35 -2.78
N PHE A 67 -4.24 -5.95 -3.86
CA PHE A 67 -4.06 -4.56 -4.23
C PHE A 67 -3.94 -4.35 -5.73
N GLU A 68 -4.32 -3.16 -6.17
CA GLU A 68 -4.18 -2.66 -7.52
C GLU A 68 -3.42 -1.33 -7.49
N ILE A 69 -2.36 -1.23 -8.29
CA ILE A 69 -1.64 0.02 -8.53
C ILE A 69 -2.13 0.60 -9.86
N LYS A 70 -2.60 1.86 -9.83
CA LYS A 70 -3.17 2.51 -11.02
C LYS A 70 -2.14 2.69 -12.14
N LYS A 71 -0.92 3.06 -11.76
CA LYS A 71 0.18 3.29 -12.69
C LYS A 71 1.46 2.70 -12.12
N VAL A 72 1.80 1.50 -12.55
CA VAL A 72 3.08 0.86 -12.22
C VAL A 72 4.20 1.60 -12.95
N THR A 73 5.23 2.01 -12.21
CA THR A 73 6.41 2.70 -12.74
C THR A 73 7.64 1.80 -12.79
N GLY A 74 7.65 0.69 -12.06
CA GLY A 74 8.73 -0.29 -12.13
C GLY A 74 8.55 -1.43 -11.11
N VAL A 75 9.22 -2.54 -11.38
CA VAL A 75 9.34 -3.69 -10.48
C VAL A 75 10.82 -4.07 -10.45
N ILE A 76 11.36 -4.25 -9.26
CA ILE A 76 12.75 -4.68 -9.04
C ILE A 76 12.70 -5.98 -8.25
N GLU A 77 13.33 -7.03 -8.79
CA GLU A 77 13.61 -8.26 -8.06
C GLU A 77 14.95 -8.09 -7.32
N VAL A 78 14.90 -8.10 -5.99
CA VAL A 78 16.04 -8.13 -5.09
C VAL A 78 16.46 -9.59 -4.94
N LYS A 79 17.37 -10.03 -5.80
CA LYS A 79 18.11 -11.26 -5.56
C LYS A 79 19.16 -10.95 -4.49
N GLU A 80 19.13 -11.64 -3.36
CA GLU A 80 20.29 -11.67 -2.47
C GLU A 80 21.42 -12.37 -3.25
N ASP A 81 22.35 -11.59 -3.81
CA ASP A 81 23.67 -12.10 -4.17
C ASP A 81 24.33 -12.56 -2.86
N GLN A 82 24.29 -13.87 -2.60
CA GLN A 82 25.07 -14.53 -1.56
C GLN A 82 26.54 -14.64 -1.96
#